data_AF-A0A8T2MLR0-F1
#
_entry.id   AF-A0A8T2MLR0-F1
#
_cell.length_a   1.000
_cell.length_b   1.000
_cell.length_c   1.000
_cell.angle_alpha   90.00
_cell.angle_beta   90.00
_cell.angle_gamma   90.00
#
_symmetry.space_group_name_H-M   'P 1'
#
loop_
_entity.id
_entity.type
_entity.pdbx_description
1 polymer ?
#
loop_
_entity_poly.entity_id
_entity_poly.type
_entity_poly.pdbx_seq_one_letter_code
_entity_poly.pdbx_strand_id
1 'polypeptide(L)'
;MASALPVLLLCLVLTDSEAFKPLKPQNSITHQEITETAVLLKTTEVCKAVAAKERRDFVPPKRLSVTSVKQACSSSSAGLTGAKFKASIVAMYTSNAAVDVAYVLSDRHHFDGESFTDGRKLITEGMASIKANIQQEDFIPARLTLGKIFHTLQDFYSHSNWIELGNKRPNSNLIRPDLPIGNLAGKCSHGGLFDQTSRTDPVGGINKDDFEADHGHLHREAANVAINATMELLEDIRGAAGENDFLRLMGITRSSVLCFVIDTTGSTSDYIAEVKKLASTIIDSKEGTDEEPSAYILVPFNDQEVGELKRTTDSNIFKVQINIITADGSGDTAEMSLSGLQLALTRAPPSSEIFVFTDAPAKDVHLRSTVIALIESTKSVVTFLHFSSQLSPAGNDLYQELAEISGGQAIVVTKATLPQVTDIIVDSSTPALVNILQAVRNPGRPDNFTFTVDPSVRNLTVYLTGSPLTFSLHSPTGVSQSSAVTDGSLGSVKAVGNLNMVRLNTQTGLWEIRVTSTQPLCNLEEHNVDMQVNEPEVI
;
A
#
# COMPACT_ATOMS: atom_id res chain seq x y z
N MET A 1 36.28 -11.88 -3.02
CA MET A 1 37.24 -11.26 -3.96
C MET A 1 36.93 -11.77 -5.35
N ALA A 2 36.99 -10.85 -6.32
CA ALA A 2 36.76 -11.00 -7.78
C ALA A 2 35.31 -11.31 -8.20
N SER A 3 34.65 -10.62 -9.13
CA SER A 3 34.86 -9.32 -9.78
C SER A 3 33.58 -9.06 -10.62
N ALA A 4 32.52 -8.49 -10.03
CA ALA A 4 31.32 -8.08 -10.77
C ALA A 4 31.36 -6.60 -11.21
N LEU A 5 32.32 -5.84 -10.69
CA LEU A 5 32.54 -4.43 -11.04
C LEU A 5 32.97 -4.14 -12.49
N PRO A 6 33.69 -5.00 -13.25
CA PRO A 6 34.13 -4.62 -14.58
C PRO A 6 33.00 -4.69 -15.62
N VAL A 7 31.96 -5.51 -15.41
CA VAL A 7 30.85 -5.67 -16.37
C VAL A 7 29.86 -4.50 -16.27
N LEU A 8 29.65 -3.98 -15.05
CA LEU A 8 28.78 -2.81 -14.83
C LEU A 8 29.44 -1.51 -15.33
N LEU A 9 30.78 -1.40 -15.23
CA LEU A 9 31.51 -0.23 -15.70
C LEU A 9 31.74 -0.24 -17.23
N LEU A 10 31.76 -1.42 -17.87
CA LEU A 10 31.88 -1.53 -19.33
C LEU A 10 30.57 -1.23 -20.07
N CYS A 11 29.41 -1.44 -19.45
CA CYS A 11 28.11 -1.13 -20.06
C CYS A 11 27.78 0.38 -20.02
N LEU A 12 28.29 1.13 -19.05
CA LEU A 12 28.12 2.59 -18.96
C LEU A 12 28.92 3.38 -20.04
N VAL A 13 29.78 2.71 -20.80
CA VAL A 13 30.63 3.32 -21.84
C VAL A 13 30.20 2.90 -23.25
N LEU A 14 29.13 2.08 -23.39
CA LEU A 14 28.80 1.43 -24.67
C LEU A 14 27.40 1.70 -25.26
N THR A 15 26.58 2.58 -24.71
CA THR A 15 25.30 2.94 -25.36
C THR A 15 25.08 4.46 -25.39
N ASP A 16 25.51 5.09 -26.48
CA ASP A 16 25.13 6.46 -26.84
C ASP A 16 23.72 6.50 -27.51
N SER A 17 22.82 5.56 -27.17
CA SER A 17 21.53 5.37 -27.85
C SER A 17 20.38 5.06 -26.88
N GLU A 18 20.32 5.78 -25.76
CA GLU A 18 19.19 5.70 -24.81
C GLU A 18 18.27 6.89 -25.05
N ALA A 19 17.05 6.65 -25.56
CA ALA A 19 16.03 7.68 -25.69
C ALA A 19 15.80 8.36 -24.34
N PHE A 20 15.68 9.70 -24.32
CA PHE A 20 15.40 10.47 -23.11
C PHE A 20 16.17 10.02 -21.86
N LYS A 21 17.49 9.78 -21.96
CA LYS A 21 18.46 9.41 -20.88
C LYS A 21 17.83 8.98 -19.53
N PRO A 22 17.92 7.71 -19.10
CA PRO A 22 17.07 7.15 -18.05
C PRO A 22 17.08 7.89 -16.69
N LEU A 23 18.25 8.26 -16.14
CA LEU A 23 18.38 8.85 -14.79
C LEU A 23 19.54 9.88 -14.68
N LYS A 24 19.36 11.08 -15.28
CA LYS A 24 20.19 12.33 -15.22
C LYS A 24 21.55 12.33 -15.95
N PRO A 25 21.97 13.46 -16.60
CA PRO A 25 22.11 14.79 -15.94
C PRO A 25 21.70 16.08 -16.72
N GLN A 26 21.47 17.13 -15.91
CA GLN A 26 21.41 18.62 -16.05
C GLN A 26 20.98 19.36 -17.33
N ASN A 27 20.98 18.77 -18.52
CA ASN A 27 20.74 19.51 -19.77
C ASN A 27 19.78 18.81 -20.75
N SER A 28 19.02 17.77 -20.38
CA SER A 28 18.07 17.05 -21.25
C SER A 28 16.80 16.64 -20.49
N ILE A 29 15.70 16.41 -21.20
CA ILE A 29 14.42 15.94 -20.64
C ILE A 29 14.44 14.41 -20.63
N THR A 30 14.24 13.80 -19.46
CA THR A 30 14.39 12.35 -19.30
C THR A 30 13.07 11.57 -19.30
N HIS A 31 13.14 10.25 -19.45
CA HIS A 31 12.02 9.32 -19.23
C HIS A 31 11.38 9.52 -17.84
N GLN A 32 12.22 9.75 -16.83
CA GLN A 32 11.74 10.11 -15.50
C GLN A 32 10.92 11.39 -15.53
N GLU A 33 11.43 12.47 -16.11
CA GLU A 33 10.74 13.77 -16.15
C GLU A 33 9.43 13.70 -16.95
N ILE A 34 9.43 13.01 -18.10
CA ILE A 34 8.23 12.79 -18.92
C ILE A 34 7.17 12.02 -18.13
N THR A 35 7.57 10.90 -17.49
CA THR A 35 6.68 10.04 -16.72
C THR A 35 6.12 10.76 -15.48
N GLU A 36 6.98 11.39 -14.68
CA GLU A 36 6.56 12.15 -13.49
C GLU A 36 5.59 13.28 -13.87
N THR A 37 5.89 14.02 -14.95
CA THR A 37 5.04 15.13 -15.41
C THR A 37 3.67 14.64 -15.86
N ALA A 38 3.61 13.61 -16.71
CA ALA A 38 2.35 13.07 -17.22
C ALA A 38 1.46 12.50 -16.09
N VAL A 39 2.06 11.76 -15.14
CA VAL A 39 1.33 11.20 -14.00
C VAL A 39 0.79 12.29 -13.08
N LEU A 40 1.59 13.32 -12.75
CA LEU A 40 1.13 14.43 -11.92
C LEU A 40 0.00 15.22 -12.59
N LEU A 41 0.13 15.52 -13.88
CA LEU A 41 -0.91 16.22 -14.65
C LEU A 41 -2.21 15.43 -14.68
N LYS A 42 -2.16 14.17 -15.13
CA LYS A 42 -3.36 13.36 -15.26
C LYS A 42 -4.03 13.12 -13.91
N THR A 43 -3.26 12.82 -12.88
CA THR A 43 -3.81 12.63 -11.52
C THR A 43 -4.54 13.88 -11.03
N THR A 44 -3.97 15.07 -11.28
CA THR A 44 -4.63 16.35 -10.95
C THR A 44 -5.95 16.53 -11.70
N GLU A 45 -6.00 16.18 -12.99
CA GLU A 45 -7.23 16.22 -13.79
C GLU A 45 -8.31 15.29 -13.22
N VAL A 46 -7.94 14.06 -12.84
CA VAL A 46 -8.87 13.09 -12.24
C VAL A 46 -9.39 13.61 -10.90
N CYS A 47 -8.51 14.09 -10.03
CA CYS A 47 -8.91 14.62 -8.73
C CYS A 47 -9.86 15.82 -8.85
N LYS A 48 -9.64 16.69 -9.83
CA LYS A 48 -10.57 17.79 -10.13
C LYS A 48 -11.95 17.28 -10.56
N ALA A 49 -11.99 16.24 -11.39
CA ALA A 49 -13.24 15.63 -11.84
C ALA A 49 -14.01 14.97 -10.67
N VAL A 50 -13.30 14.26 -9.79
CA VAL A 50 -13.86 13.66 -8.57
C VAL A 50 -14.42 14.73 -7.64
N ALA A 51 -13.64 15.78 -7.33
CA ALA A 51 -14.10 16.88 -6.48
C ALA A 51 -15.37 17.57 -7.04
N ALA A 52 -15.44 17.76 -8.37
CA ALA A 52 -16.62 18.31 -9.01
C ALA A 52 -17.86 17.40 -8.85
N LYS A 53 -17.70 16.07 -8.98
CA LYS A 53 -18.76 15.08 -8.76
C LYS A 53 -19.24 15.07 -7.31
N GLU A 54 -18.32 15.26 -6.37
CA GLU A 54 -18.57 15.36 -4.93
C GLU A 54 -19.12 16.74 -4.49
N ARG A 55 -19.18 17.72 -5.40
CA ARG A 55 -19.49 19.14 -5.07
C ARG A 55 -18.55 19.75 -4.03
N ARG A 56 -17.31 19.28 -4.00
CA ARG A 56 -16.23 19.77 -3.16
C ARG A 56 -15.44 20.85 -3.90
N ASP A 57 -14.98 21.87 -3.18
CA ASP A 57 -14.10 22.88 -3.78
C ASP A 57 -12.73 22.26 -4.10
N PHE A 58 -12.20 22.59 -5.28
CA PHE A 58 -10.92 22.07 -5.75
C PHE A 58 -9.97 23.23 -6.04
N VAL A 59 -8.94 23.35 -5.21
CA VAL A 59 -7.89 24.35 -5.41
C VAL A 59 -6.76 23.71 -6.22
N PRO A 60 -6.59 24.09 -7.51
CA PRO A 60 -5.52 23.52 -8.32
C PRO A 60 -4.14 23.90 -7.76
N PRO A 61 -3.17 22.98 -7.78
CA PRO A 61 -1.83 23.26 -7.28
C PRO A 61 -1.12 24.30 -8.15
N LYS A 62 -0.52 25.32 -7.53
CA LYS A 62 0.25 26.36 -8.25
C LYS A 62 1.52 25.82 -8.93
N ARG A 63 2.10 24.75 -8.36
CA ARG A 63 3.23 23.99 -8.92
C ARG A 63 2.92 22.52 -8.73
N LEU A 64 3.13 21.72 -9.76
CA LEU A 64 2.93 20.27 -9.69
C LEU A 64 4.10 19.64 -8.92
N SER A 65 3.76 18.97 -7.84
CA SER A 65 4.65 18.09 -7.09
C SER A 65 3.78 17.00 -6.47
N VAL A 66 4.42 15.91 -6.03
CA VAL A 66 3.72 14.82 -5.36
C VAL A 66 2.91 15.33 -4.16
N THR A 67 3.51 16.20 -3.35
CA THR A 67 2.85 16.80 -2.18
C THR A 67 1.69 17.70 -2.59
N SER A 68 1.87 18.59 -3.58
CA SER A 68 0.84 19.57 -3.94
C SER A 68 -0.36 18.92 -4.63
N VAL A 69 -0.12 17.90 -5.45
CA VAL A 69 -1.19 17.13 -6.11
C VAL A 69 -1.93 16.29 -5.08
N LYS A 70 -1.22 15.58 -4.18
CA LYS A 70 -1.90 14.81 -3.11
C LYS A 70 -2.74 15.72 -2.20
N GLN A 71 -2.24 16.93 -1.90
CA GLN A 71 -2.98 17.94 -1.16
C GLN A 71 -4.25 18.40 -1.90
N ALA A 72 -4.15 18.71 -3.19
CA ALA A 72 -5.31 19.09 -4.00
C ALA A 72 -6.34 17.97 -4.15
N CYS A 73 -5.87 16.71 -4.19
CA CYS A 73 -6.72 15.54 -4.36
C CYS A 73 -7.56 15.20 -3.12
N SER A 74 -7.10 15.55 -1.92
CA SER A 74 -7.71 15.05 -0.67
C SER A 74 -8.69 16.06 -0.07
N SER A 75 -9.64 15.57 0.73
CA SER A 75 -10.72 16.36 1.33
C SER A 75 -10.30 17.07 2.63
N SER A 76 -9.27 16.55 3.31
CA SER A 76 -8.70 17.07 4.56
C SER A 76 -7.30 17.64 4.35
N SER A 77 -7.00 18.79 4.97
CA SER A 77 -5.65 19.38 5.01
C SER A 77 -4.76 18.80 6.12
N ALA A 78 -5.31 17.94 6.98
CA ALA A 78 -4.60 17.38 8.13
C ALA A 78 -3.83 16.13 7.68
N GLY A 79 -2.55 16.35 7.43
CA GLY A 79 -1.57 15.33 7.12
C GLY A 79 -1.86 14.51 5.86
N LEU A 80 -1.19 14.84 4.76
CA LEU A 80 -1.18 14.09 3.49
C LEU A 80 0.24 13.81 2.92
N THR A 81 0.96 12.77 3.37
CA THR A 81 2.26 12.43 2.79
C THR A 81 1.90 11.90 1.42
N GLY A 82 2.49 12.46 0.39
CA GLY A 82 2.44 11.84 -0.92
C GLY A 82 3.33 10.60 -1.00
N ALA A 83 3.62 9.89 0.11
CA ALA A 83 4.60 8.81 0.14
C ALA A 83 4.20 7.64 -0.78
N LYS A 84 2.95 7.15 -0.68
CA LYS A 84 2.42 6.11 -1.58
C LYS A 84 2.28 6.58 -3.02
N PHE A 85 1.87 7.84 -3.22
CA PHE A 85 1.84 8.45 -4.54
C PHE A 85 3.25 8.55 -5.14
N LYS A 86 4.24 8.96 -4.33
CA LYS A 86 5.65 9.01 -4.72
C LYS A 86 6.15 7.61 -5.05
N ALA A 87 5.91 6.63 -4.20
CA ALA A 87 6.30 5.24 -4.43
C ALA A 87 5.69 4.68 -5.72
N SER A 88 4.43 5.01 -6.02
CA SER A 88 3.76 4.61 -7.26
C SER A 88 4.43 5.24 -8.49
N ILE A 89 4.71 6.54 -8.45
CA ILE A 89 5.46 7.24 -9.49
C ILE A 89 6.87 6.66 -9.66
N VAL A 90 7.57 6.40 -8.55
CA VAL A 90 8.91 5.78 -8.53
C VAL A 90 8.89 4.41 -9.17
N ALA A 91 7.91 3.57 -8.86
CA ALA A 91 7.76 2.27 -9.49
C ALA A 91 7.56 2.38 -11.02
N MET A 92 6.77 3.36 -11.48
CA MET A 92 6.54 3.58 -12.91
C MET A 92 7.81 4.06 -13.62
N TYR A 93 8.49 5.10 -13.12
CA TYR A 93 9.66 5.62 -13.82
C TYR A 93 10.88 4.70 -13.70
N THR A 94 11.03 3.95 -12.59
CA THR A 94 12.13 2.96 -12.49
C THR A 94 11.88 1.77 -13.40
N SER A 95 10.63 1.31 -13.52
CA SER A 95 10.30 0.25 -14.48
C SER A 95 10.35 0.72 -15.94
N ASN A 96 10.16 2.02 -16.20
CA ASN A 96 10.40 2.65 -17.49
C ASN A 96 11.91 2.60 -17.81
N ALA A 97 12.74 3.21 -16.96
CA ALA A 97 14.21 3.21 -17.12
C ALA A 97 14.85 1.80 -17.11
N ALA A 98 14.18 0.79 -16.53
CA ALA A 98 14.67 -0.58 -16.56
C ALA A 98 14.57 -1.21 -17.96
N VAL A 99 13.77 -0.66 -18.88
CA VAL A 99 13.63 -1.19 -20.24
C VAL A 99 14.92 -1.00 -21.03
N ASP A 100 15.52 0.19 -20.97
CA ASP A 100 16.86 0.51 -21.48
C ASP A 100 17.90 -0.57 -21.11
N VAL A 101 17.92 -0.97 -19.85
CA VAL A 101 18.91 -1.95 -19.35
C VAL A 101 18.54 -3.39 -19.68
N ALA A 102 17.25 -3.75 -19.58
CA ALA A 102 16.81 -5.13 -19.76
C ALA A 102 16.65 -5.52 -21.24
N TYR A 103 16.46 -4.53 -22.11
CA TYR A 103 16.09 -4.70 -23.51
C TYR A 103 16.97 -3.88 -24.48
N VAL A 104 18.21 -3.55 -24.08
CA VAL A 104 19.23 -2.78 -24.84
C VAL A 104 19.26 -3.01 -26.36
N LEU A 105 19.08 -4.26 -26.82
CA LEU A 105 19.16 -4.63 -28.24
C LEU A 105 17.79 -4.97 -28.85
N SER A 106 16.71 -4.46 -28.27
CA SER A 106 15.35 -4.83 -28.64
C SER A 106 14.65 -3.73 -29.41
N ASP A 107 14.77 -3.79 -30.73
CA ASP A 107 14.14 -2.87 -31.68
C ASP A 107 12.67 -2.57 -31.36
N ARG A 108 11.89 -3.59 -31.00
CA ARG A 108 10.47 -3.42 -30.66
C ARG A 108 10.22 -2.61 -29.39
N HIS A 109 11.09 -2.66 -28.39
CA HIS A 109 10.90 -1.90 -27.13
C HIS A 109 11.31 -0.45 -27.29
N HIS A 110 12.25 -0.17 -28.20
CA HIS A 110 12.81 1.15 -28.48
C HIS A 110 12.28 1.79 -29.77
N PHE A 111 11.36 1.11 -30.47
CA PHE A 111 10.89 1.54 -31.80
C PHE A 111 12.00 1.70 -32.85
N ASP A 112 13.11 0.98 -32.69
CA ASP A 112 14.20 0.95 -33.66
C ASP A 112 13.90 0.03 -34.84
N GLY A 113 14.71 0.13 -35.90
CA GLY A 113 14.68 -0.78 -37.02
C GLY A 113 13.32 -0.85 -37.73
N GLU A 114 12.52 0.23 -37.65
CA GLU A 114 11.13 0.27 -38.10
C GLU A 114 10.20 -0.78 -37.48
N SER A 115 10.51 -1.29 -36.28
CA SER A 115 9.69 -2.25 -35.54
C SER A 115 8.39 -1.66 -34.97
N PHE A 116 7.75 -0.74 -35.71
CA PHE A 116 6.57 0.00 -35.28
C PHE A 116 5.37 -0.89 -34.95
N THR A 117 5.16 -1.95 -35.73
CA THR A 117 4.05 -2.88 -35.51
C THR A 117 4.24 -3.70 -34.23
N ASP A 118 5.47 -4.17 -33.98
CA ASP A 118 5.80 -4.96 -32.79
C ASP A 118 5.88 -4.10 -31.53
N GLY A 119 6.40 -2.86 -31.63
CA GLY A 119 6.36 -1.89 -30.54
C GLY A 119 4.94 -1.48 -30.17
N ARG A 120 4.06 -1.25 -31.16
CA ARG A 120 2.63 -1.05 -30.89
C ARG A 120 2.02 -2.26 -30.21
N LYS A 121 2.36 -3.47 -30.67
CA LYS A 121 1.84 -4.71 -30.08
C LYS A 121 2.18 -4.77 -28.58
N LEU A 122 3.42 -4.48 -28.19
CA LEU A 122 3.83 -4.39 -26.79
C LEU A 122 2.98 -3.42 -25.98
N ILE A 123 2.74 -2.22 -26.51
CA ILE A 123 1.90 -1.20 -25.84
C ILE A 123 0.48 -1.74 -25.65
N THR A 124 -0.13 -2.29 -26.71
CA THR A 124 -1.53 -2.75 -26.67
C THR A 124 -1.73 -3.99 -25.80
N GLU A 125 -0.79 -4.94 -25.79
CA GLU A 125 -0.80 -6.10 -24.88
C GLU A 125 -0.59 -5.67 -23.42
N GLY A 126 0.33 -4.72 -23.18
CA GLY A 126 0.53 -4.15 -21.86
C GLY A 126 -0.71 -3.41 -21.35
N MET A 127 -1.41 -2.65 -22.21
CA MET A 127 -2.68 -2.00 -21.89
C MET A 127 -3.76 -3.01 -21.47
N ALA A 128 -3.88 -4.13 -22.19
CA ALA A 128 -4.80 -5.20 -21.81
C ALA A 128 -4.45 -5.81 -20.45
N SER A 129 -3.16 -6.07 -20.21
CA SER A 129 -2.65 -6.58 -18.93
C SER A 129 -2.91 -5.60 -17.77
N ILE A 130 -2.67 -4.31 -17.96
CA ILE A 130 -2.94 -3.29 -16.93
C ILE A 130 -4.42 -3.26 -16.55
N LYS A 131 -5.32 -3.25 -17.54
CA LYS A 131 -6.76 -3.27 -17.29
C LYS A 131 -7.20 -4.54 -16.56
N ALA A 132 -6.67 -5.70 -16.93
CA ALA A 132 -6.95 -6.96 -16.26
C ALA A 132 -6.43 -7.00 -14.81
N ASN A 133 -5.25 -6.43 -14.55
CA ASN A 133 -4.69 -6.32 -13.21
C ASN A 133 -5.51 -5.36 -12.34
N ILE A 134 -5.94 -4.21 -12.88
CA ILE A 134 -6.80 -3.26 -12.16
C ILE A 134 -8.14 -3.90 -11.81
N GLN A 135 -8.75 -4.67 -12.72
CA GLN A 135 -9.98 -5.42 -12.45
C GLN A 135 -9.82 -6.45 -11.32
N GLN A 136 -8.61 -6.98 -11.14
CA GLN A 136 -8.25 -7.87 -10.03
C GLN A 136 -7.73 -7.12 -8.81
N GLU A 137 -7.75 -5.77 -8.84
CA GLU A 137 -7.19 -4.88 -7.82
C GLU A 137 -5.68 -5.08 -7.56
N ASP A 138 -4.96 -5.64 -8.51
CA ASP A 138 -3.52 -5.89 -8.42
C ASP A 138 -2.72 -4.71 -9.00
N PHE A 139 -2.59 -3.65 -8.21
CA PHE A 139 -2.02 -2.38 -8.68
C PHE A 139 -0.48 -2.39 -8.84
N ILE A 140 0.24 -3.29 -8.17
CA ILE A 140 1.71 -3.36 -8.27
C ILE A 140 2.17 -3.80 -9.68
N PRO A 141 1.76 -4.97 -10.20
CA PRO A 141 2.12 -5.37 -11.56
C PRO A 141 1.51 -4.44 -12.61
N ALA A 142 0.36 -3.80 -12.34
CA ALA A 142 -0.18 -2.76 -13.20
C ALA A 142 0.78 -1.56 -13.33
N ARG A 143 1.35 -1.06 -12.22
CA ARG A 143 2.33 0.05 -12.23
C ARG A 143 3.65 -0.30 -12.93
N LEU A 144 4.14 -1.52 -12.72
CA LEU A 144 5.35 -2.01 -13.40
C LEU A 144 5.12 -2.15 -14.91
N THR A 145 3.99 -2.72 -15.31
CA THR A 145 3.62 -2.83 -16.72
C THR A 145 3.43 -1.45 -17.36
N LEU A 146 2.81 -0.51 -16.63
CA LEU A 146 2.69 0.89 -17.02
C LEU A 146 4.06 1.52 -17.33
N GLY A 147 5.03 1.36 -16.42
CA GLY A 147 6.39 1.85 -16.65
C GLY A 147 7.01 1.31 -17.93
N LYS A 148 6.90 -0.01 -18.16
CA LYS A 148 7.45 -0.64 -19.37
C LYS A 148 6.84 -0.11 -20.66
N ILE A 149 5.51 0.05 -20.72
CA ILE A 149 4.86 0.56 -21.94
C ILE A 149 5.00 2.07 -22.09
N PHE A 150 5.18 2.82 -21.00
CA PHE A 150 5.54 4.23 -21.06
C PHE A 150 6.87 4.43 -21.77
N HIS A 151 7.88 3.63 -21.42
CA HIS A 151 9.16 3.64 -22.10
C HIS A 151 8.96 3.49 -23.61
N THR A 152 8.39 2.37 -24.05
CA THR A 152 8.16 2.08 -25.47
C THR A 152 7.32 3.16 -26.16
N LEU A 153 6.28 3.67 -25.52
CA LEU A 153 5.49 4.79 -26.08
C LEU A 153 6.30 6.08 -26.23
N GLN A 154 7.19 6.38 -25.29
CA GLN A 154 8.02 7.58 -25.30
C GLN A 154 9.07 7.48 -26.42
N ASP A 155 9.73 6.33 -26.56
CA ASP A 155 10.74 6.06 -27.60
C ASP A 155 10.20 6.26 -29.00
N PHE A 156 8.93 5.92 -29.27
CA PHE A 156 8.31 6.24 -30.55
C PHE A 156 8.48 7.71 -30.96
N TYR A 157 8.38 8.66 -30.03
CA TYR A 157 8.50 10.08 -30.34
C TYR A 157 9.96 10.54 -30.46
N SER A 158 10.92 9.79 -29.92
CA SER A 158 12.34 10.04 -30.13
C SER A 158 12.85 9.42 -31.43
N HIS A 159 12.41 8.20 -31.73
CA HIS A 159 12.97 7.31 -32.75
C HIS A 159 12.09 7.17 -34.00
N SER A 160 10.98 7.89 -34.12
CA SER A 160 10.19 7.99 -35.36
C SER A 160 10.27 9.39 -35.97
N ASN A 161 9.88 9.50 -37.24
CA ASN A 161 9.77 10.79 -37.93
C ASN A 161 8.46 11.54 -37.63
N TRP A 162 7.73 11.14 -36.58
CA TRP A 162 6.43 11.72 -36.26
C TRP A 162 6.50 13.24 -36.08
N ILE A 163 7.55 13.72 -35.41
CA ILE A 163 7.77 15.14 -35.13
C ILE A 163 8.22 15.88 -36.39
N GLU A 164 9.10 15.26 -37.18
CA GLU A 164 9.61 15.75 -38.46
C GLU A 164 8.49 15.97 -39.49
N LEU A 165 7.44 15.14 -39.43
CA LEU A 165 6.22 15.31 -40.23
C LEU A 165 5.34 16.50 -39.78
N GLY A 166 5.76 17.25 -38.76
CA GLY A 166 5.06 18.41 -38.22
C GLY A 166 3.92 18.07 -37.25
N ASN A 167 3.82 16.81 -36.80
CA ASN A 167 2.79 16.41 -35.85
C ASN A 167 3.12 16.92 -34.45
N LYS A 168 2.18 17.67 -33.87
CA LYS A 168 2.30 18.24 -32.52
C LYS A 168 1.38 17.56 -31.49
N ARG A 169 0.69 16.50 -31.91
CA ARG A 169 -0.25 15.74 -31.10
C ARG A 169 0.17 14.28 -31.05
N PRO A 170 -0.22 13.54 -29.99
CA PRO A 170 0.04 12.11 -29.92
C PRO A 170 -0.54 11.35 -31.12
N ASN A 171 0.10 10.25 -31.49
CA ASN A 171 -0.49 9.26 -32.35
C ASN A 171 -1.41 8.33 -31.54
N SER A 172 -2.69 8.67 -31.46
CA SER A 172 -3.71 7.87 -30.74
C SER A 172 -3.80 6.42 -31.22
N ASN A 173 -3.35 6.11 -32.43
CA ASN A 173 -3.40 4.75 -32.97
C ASN A 173 -2.39 3.81 -32.28
N LEU A 174 -1.37 4.33 -31.58
CA LEU A 174 -0.40 3.50 -30.84
C LEU A 174 -1.02 2.76 -29.65
N ILE A 175 -2.13 3.26 -29.12
CA ILE A 175 -2.86 2.63 -28.00
C ILE A 175 -4.15 1.93 -28.45
N ARG A 176 -4.45 1.92 -29.75
CA ARG A 176 -5.67 1.33 -30.35
C ARG A 176 -5.29 0.12 -31.21
N PRO A 177 -5.52 -1.12 -30.74
CA PRO A 177 -5.07 -2.32 -31.47
C PRO A 177 -5.77 -2.51 -32.82
N ASP A 178 -6.98 -1.97 -32.96
CA ASP A 178 -7.87 -2.08 -34.12
C ASP A 178 -7.57 -1.08 -35.25
N LEU A 179 -6.74 -0.06 -35.00
CA LEU A 179 -6.42 0.98 -35.98
C LEU A 179 -4.99 0.82 -36.55
N PRO A 180 -4.75 1.14 -37.84
CA PRO A 180 -3.40 1.20 -38.37
C PRO A 180 -2.61 2.34 -37.70
N ILE A 181 -1.29 2.18 -37.53
CA ILE A 181 -0.41 3.21 -36.93
C ILE A 181 -0.49 4.54 -37.71
N GLY A 182 -0.82 4.49 -39.00
CA GLY A 182 -0.86 5.65 -39.89
C GLY A 182 0.37 5.72 -40.78
N ASN A 183 0.48 6.81 -41.54
CA ASN A 183 1.61 7.00 -42.45
C ASN A 183 2.82 7.55 -41.68
N LEU A 184 3.88 6.76 -41.62
CA LEU A 184 5.22 7.19 -41.23
C LEU A 184 6.05 7.22 -42.52
N ALA A 185 6.87 8.25 -42.76
CA ALA A 185 7.74 8.21 -43.93
C ALA A 185 8.71 7.02 -43.77
N GLY A 186 8.90 6.22 -44.84
CA GLY A 186 9.68 4.98 -44.76
C GLY A 186 11.16 5.20 -44.46
N LYS A 187 11.83 4.10 -44.06
CA LYS A 187 13.24 3.92 -43.69
C LYS A 187 13.95 5.21 -43.31
N CYS A 188 13.90 5.58 -42.04
CA CYS A 188 14.82 6.54 -41.45
C CYS A 188 15.91 5.77 -40.68
N SER A 189 17.16 6.21 -40.80
CA SER A 189 18.23 5.78 -39.90
C SER A 189 17.94 6.34 -38.50
N HIS A 190 18.28 5.58 -37.46
CA HIS A 190 18.13 5.98 -36.06
C HIS A 190 19.36 6.74 -35.54
N GLY A 191 20.48 6.73 -36.25
CA GLY A 191 21.74 7.38 -35.83
C GLY A 191 22.48 6.59 -34.74
N GLY A 192 23.65 7.07 -34.31
CA GLY A 192 24.45 6.44 -33.26
C GLY A 192 25.53 5.47 -33.75
N LEU A 193 26.38 5.00 -32.83
CA LEU A 193 27.64 4.30 -33.14
C LEU A 193 27.43 2.92 -33.80
N PHE A 194 26.28 2.28 -33.55
CA PHE A 194 25.93 0.96 -34.09
C PHE A 194 24.97 1.01 -35.29
N ASP A 195 24.37 2.16 -35.59
CA ASP A 195 23.51 2.29 -36.75
C ASP A 195 24.31 2.55 -38.03
N GLN A 196 24.69 1.47 -38.71
CA GLN A 196 25.40 1.53 -39.99
C GLN A 196 24.54 2.11 -41.12
N THR A 197 23.21 2.20 -40.95
CA THR A 197 22.31 2.78 -41.95
C THR A 197 22.43 4.30 -42.03
N SER A 198 22.91 4.94 -40.95
CA SER A 198 23.20 6.40 -40.88
C SER A 198 24.22 6.89 -41.90
N ARG A 199 25.02 5.98 -42.47
CA ARG A 199 26.10 6.27 -43.42
C ARG A 199 25.80 5.87 -44.86
N THR A 200 24.65 5.25 -45.13
CA THR A 200 24.40 4.57 -46.42
C THR A 200 23.08 4.93 -47.11
N ASP A 201 22.20 5.70 -46.46
CA ASP A 201 20.94 6.33 -46.93
C ASP A 201 19.69 5.74 -46.22
N PRO A 202 18.88 6.57 -45.53
CA PRO A 202 19.03 8.02 -45.36
C PRO A 202 20.16 8.40 -44.40
N VAL A 203 20.89 9.44 -44.80
CA VAL A 203 21.99 10.03 -44.03
C VAL A 203 21.44 11.05 -43.02
N GLY A 204 21.85 10.93 -41.76
CA GLY A 204 21.33 11.71 -40.63
C GLY A 204 20.19 10.96 -39.94
N GLY A 205 20.45 10.48 -38.73
CA GLY A 205 19.46 9.72 -37.97
C GLY A 205 18.37 10.63 -37.42
N ILE A 206 17.15 10.13 -37.27
CA ILE A 206 16.03 10.89 -36.65
C ILE A 206 16.11 10.94 -35.11
N ASN A 207 17.30 10.78 -34.53
CA ASN A 207 17.52 10.69 -33.08
C ASN A 207 17.19 12.00 -32.37
N LYS A 208 16.29 11.95 -31.37
CA LYS A 208 15.88 13.10 -30.55
C LYS A 208 16.10 12.82 -29.06
N ASP A 209 17.10 12.01 -28.71
CA ASP A 209 17.30 11.47 -27.35
C ASP A 209 17.75 12.52 -26.36
N ASP A 210 18.54 13.48 -26.83
CA ASP A 210 18.94 14.67 -26.09
C ASP A 210 19.13 15.88 -27.02
N PHE A 211 19.52 17.03 -26.46
CA PHE A 211 19.69 18.25 -27.25
C PHE A 211 20.93 18.25 -28.17
N GLU A 212 21.88 17.35 -27.95
CA GLU A 212 23.12 17.21 -28.73
C GLU A 212 23.02 16.13 -29.81
N ALA A 213 21.94 15.34 -29.82
CA ALA A 213 21.65 14.37 -30.87
C ALA A 213 21.49 15.01 -32.26
N ASP A 214 21.61 14.21 -33.32
CA ASP A 214 21.49 14.66 -34.73
C ASP A 214 20.20 15.49 -34.96
N HIS A 215 19.07 15.07 -34.38
CA HIS A 215 17.79 15.78 -34.41
C HIS A 215 17.43 16.41 -33.05
N GLY A 216 18.39 16.65 -32.16
CA GLY A 216 18.19 17.18 -30.81
C GLY A 216 17.50 18.54 -30.74
N HIS A 217 17.51 19.32 -31.84
CA HIS A 217 16.70 20.53 -31.98
C HIS A 217 15.17 20.29 -31.86
N LEU A 218 14.71 19.06 -32.09
CA LEU A 218 13.32 18.61 -31.91
C LEU A 218 13.08 17.91 -30.56
N HIS A 219 14.12 17.67 -29.74
CA HIS A 219 14.02 16.93 -28.47
C HIS A 219 12.93 17.46 -27.55
N ARG A 220 12.80 18.79 -27.42
CA ARG A 220 11.75 19.40 -26.60
C ARG A 220 10.34 19.16 -27.16
N GLU A 221 10.18 19.19 -28.48
CA GLU A 221 8.89 18.94 -29.11
C GLU A 221 8.51 17.46 -28.97
N ALA A 222 9.47 16.55 -29.19
CA ALA A 222 9.32 15.12 -28.94
C ALA A 222 8.91 14.83 -27.50
N ALA A 223 9.62 15.38 -26.51
CA ALA A 223 9.30 15.21 -25.09
C ALA A 223 7.89 15.72 -24.74
N ASN A 224 7.47 16.88 -25.27
CA ASN A 224 6.12 17.41 -25.04
C ASN A 224 5.03 16.51 -25.64
N VAL A 225 5.24 15.97 -26.83
CA VAL A 225 4.29 15.03 -27.44
C VAL A 225 4.29 13.70 -26.68
N ALA A 226 5.44 13.24 -26.19
CA ALA A 226 5.57 12.04 -25.37
C ALA A 226 4.84 12.19 -24.01
N ILE A 227 4.90 13.36 -23.36
CA ILE A 227 4.10 13.69 -22.17
C ILE A 227 2.60 13.57 -22.49
N ASN A 228 2.16 14.20 -23.59
CA ASN A 228 0.76 14.17 -24.00
C ASN A 228 0.29 12.74 -24.35
N ALA A 229 1.12 11.93 -24.99
CA ALA A 229 0.82 10.55 -25.33
C ALA A 229 0.72 9.68 -24.06
N THR A 230 1.63 9.87 -23.11
CA THR A 230 1.60 9.23 -21.80
C THR A 230 0.31 9.60 -21.04
N MET A 231 -0.12 10.86 -21.12
CA MET A 231 -1.41 11.30 -20.56
C MET A 231 -2.62 10.68 -21.27
N GLU A 232 -2.59 10.52 -22.59
CA GLU A 232 -3.67 9.88 -23.36
C GLU A 232 -3.79 8.38 -23.01
N LEU A 233 -2.66 7.68 -22.85
CA LEU A 233 -2.65 6.30 -22.38
C LEU A 233 -3.26 6.18 -20.97
N LEU A 234 -2.86 7.06 -20.04
CA LEU A 234 -3.45 7.11 -18.71
C LEU A 234 -4.94 7.44 -18.73
N GLU A 235 -5.39 8.28 -19.67
CA GLU A 235 -6.81 8.57 -19.87
C GLU A 235 -7.60 7.33 -20.32
N ASP A 236 -7.03 6.50 -21.19
CA ASP A 236 -7.67 5.25 -21.62
C ASP A 236 -7.76 4.22 -20.48
N ILE A 237 -6.74 4.16 -19.61
CA ILE A 237 -6.81 3.37 -18.36
C ILE A 237 -7.90 3.90 -17.43
N ARG A 238 -7.94 5.22 -17.21
CA ARG A 238 -8.97 5.87 -16.39
C ARG A 238 -10.37 5.55 -16.90
N GLY A 239 -10.58 5.64 -18.21
CA GLY A 239 -11.88 5.34 -18.84
C GLY A 239 -12.34 3.89 -18.64
N ALA A 240 -11.40 2.94 -18.59
CA ALA A 240 -11.70 1.52 -18.35
C ALA A 240 -11.85 1.17 -16.86
N ALA A 241 -11.06 1.80 -15.98
CA ALA A 241 -11.01 1.51 -14.54
C ALA A 241 -12.05 2.29 -13.72
N GLY A 242 -12.46 3.47 -14.18
CA GLY A 242 -13.18 4.44 -13.35
C GLY A 242 -12.24 5.26 -12.46
N GLU A 243 -12.78 6.34 -11.85
CA GLU A 243 -11.96 7.30 -11.12
C GLU A 243 -11.32 6.70 -9.85
N ASN A 244 -12.06 5.88 -9.10
CA ASN A 244 -11.58 5.34 -7.82
C ASN A 244 -10.39 4.41 -8.00
N ASP A 245 -10.51 3.43 -8.91
CA ASP A 245 -9.42 2.48 -9.18
C ASP A 245 -8.24 3.14 -9.90
N PHE A 246 -8.49 4.17 -10.71
CA PHE A 246 -7.41 5.01 -11.24
C PHE A 246 -6.63 5.70 -10.11
N LEU A 247 -7.32 6.32 -9.15
CA LEU A 247 -6.66 6.97 -8.01
C LEU A 247 -5.95 5.96 -7.08
N ARG A 248 -6.46 4.72 -6.96
CA ARG A 248 -5.77 3.62 -6.25
C ARG A 248 -4.51 3.19 -7.01
N LEU A 249 -4.59 3.07 -8.34
CA LEU A 249 -3.43 2.79 -9.19
C LEU A 249 -2.35 3.88 -9.04
N MET A 250 -2.73 5.15 -8.94
CA MET A 250 -1.79 6.23 -8.68
C MET A 250 -1.27 6.26 -7.24
N GLY A 251 -1.87 5.52 -6.30
CA GLY A 251 -1.52 5.58 -4.88
C GLY A 251 -1.98 6.88 -4.21
N ILE A 252 -3.01 7.53 -4.77
CA ILE A 252 -3.71 8.67 -4.16
C ILE A 252 -4.69 8.21 -3.10
N THR A 253 -5.46 7.15 -3.39
CA THR A 253 -6.39 6.51 -2.45
C THR A 253 -5.82 5.18 -1.97
N ARG A 254 -6.15 4.76 -0.74
CA ARG A 254 -5.67 3.50 -0.18
C ARG A 254 -6.40 2.31 -0.80
N SER A 255 -5.69 1.19 -0.94
CA SER A 255 -6.24 -0.13 -1.31
C SER A 255 -6.10 -1.08 -0.12
N SER A 256 -6.63 -0.73 1.05
CA SER A 256 -6.78 -1.70 2.14
C SER A 256 -8.13 -2.38 2.01
N VAL A 257 -8.18 -3.66 2.37
CA VAL A 257 -9.41 -4.42 2.55
C VAL A 257 -9.59 -4.64 4.03
N LEU A 258 -10.85 -4.59 4.48
CA LEU A 258 -11.22 -4.92 5.84
C LEU A 258 -11.71 -6.37 5.90
N CYS A 259 -10.97 -7.23 6.58
CA CYS A 259 -11.27 -8.65 6.66
C CYS A 259 -11.77 -9.03 8.06
N PHE A 260 -12.84 -9.83 8.11
CA PHE A 260 -13.40 -10.39 9.33
C PHE A 260 -13.32 -11.92 9.25
N VAL A 261 -12.52 -12.53 10.11
CA VAL A 261 -12.37 -13.98 10.26
C VAL A 261 -13.10 -14.36 11.54
N ILE A 262 -14.25 -15.01 11.42
CA ILE A 262 -15.21 -15.15 12.53
C ILE A 262 -15.45 -16.62 12.83
N ASP A 263 -15.19 -16.99 14.07
CA ASP A 263 -15.59 -18.25 14.65
C ASP A 263 -17.13 -18.35 14.72
N THR A 264 -17.66 -19.44 14.21
CA THR A 264 -19.08 -19.73 14.08
C THR A 264 -19.51 -20.96 14.88
N THR A 265 -18.64 -21.47 15.76
CA THR A 265 -18.98 -22.59 16.63
C THR A 265 -20.00 -22.17 17.69
N GLY A 266 -20.86 -23.10 18.11
CA GLY A 266 -21.99 -22.86 19.02
C GLY A 266 -21.60 -22.23 20.37
N SER A 267 -20.36 -22.40 20.83
CA SER A 267 -19.79 -21.74 22.02
C SER A 267 -19.79 -20.22 21.90
N THR A 268 -19.64 -19.70 20.67
CA THR A 268 -19.64 -18.25 20.37
C THR A 268 -21.03 -17.62 20.37
N SER A 269 -22.10 -18.40 20.55
CA SER A 269 -23.50 -17.93 20.48
C SER A 269 -23.80 -16.77 21.42
N ASP A 270 -23.11 -16.70 22.56
CA ASP A 270 -23.26 -15.61 23.52
C ASP A 270 -22.60 -14.29 23.07
N TYR A 271 -21.70 -14.30 22.08
CA TYR A 271 -20.91 -13.15 21.64
C TYR A 271 -21.14 -12.76 20.16
N ILE A 272 -21.67 -13.65 19.34
CA ILE A 272 -21.80 -13.44 17.88
C ILE A 272 -22.62 -12.20 17.53
N ALA A 273 -23.61 -11.84 18.34
CA ALA A 273 -24.41 -10.62 18.15
C ALA A 273 -23.58 -9.36 18.35
N GLU A 274 -22.73 -9.34 19.38
CA GLU A 274 -21.82 -8.23 19.67
C GLU A 274 -20.67 -8.16 18.67
N VAL A 275 -20.18 -9.30 18.15
CA VAL A 275 -19.20 -9.34 17.04
C VAL A 275 -19.76 -8.67 15.79
N LYS A 276 -20.99 -9.00 15.39
CA LYS A 276 -21.68 -8.36 14.26
C LYS A 276 -21.81 -6.84 14.45
N LYS A 277 -22.15 -6.42 15.67
CA LYS A 277 -22.27 -5.00 16.02
C LYS A 277 -20.93 -4.28 15.93
N LEU A 278 -19.86 -4.87 16.49
CA LEU A 278 -18.50 -4.33 16.42
C LEU A 278 -18.03 -4.20 14.96
N ALA A 279 -18.19 -5.25 14.15
CA ALA A 279 -17.85 -5.20 12.74
C ALA A 279 -18.59 -4.09 12.00
N SER A 280 -19.90 -3.93 12.26
CA SER A 280 -20.69 -2.83 11.70
C SER A 280 -20.16 -1.47 12.11
N THR A 281 -19.81 -1.27 13.39
CA THR A 281 -19.24 0.00 13.88
C THR A 281 -17.90 0.32 13.24
N ILE A 282 -17.01 -0.66 13.05
CA ILE A 282 -15.73 -0.44 12.37
C ILE A 282 -15.97 0.00 10.92
N ILE A 283 -16.91 -0.65 10.22
CA ILE A 283 -17.28 -0.27 8.85
C ILE A 283 -17.85 1.15 8.82
N ASP A 284 -18.81 1.46 9.70
CA ASP A 284 -19.45 2.77 9.80
C ASP A 284 -18.46 3.89 10.10
N SER A 285 -17.42 3.62 10.89
CA SER A 285 -16.36 4.60 11.19
C SER A 285 -15.47 4.96 10.00
N LYS A 286 -15.41 4.08 8.99
CA LYS A 286 -14.54 4.23 7.81
C LYS A 286 -15.32 4.67 6.57
N GLU A 287 -16.61 4.35 6.49
CA GLU A 287 -17.50 4.67 5.38
C GLU A 287 -17.54 6.19 5.09
N GLY A 288 -17.25 6.59 3.84
CA GLY A 288 -17.21 7.98 3.42
C GLY A 288 -16.00 8.79 3.89
N THR A 289 -15.00 8.14 4.51
CA THR A 289 -13.74 8.78 4.92
C THR A 289 -12.59 8.41 3.97
N ASP A 290 -11.44 9.08 4.11
CA ASP A 290 -10.23 8.70 3.36
C ASP A 290 -9.69 7.29 3.75
N GLU A 291 -10.28 6.65 4.76
CA GLU A 291 -9.96 5.31 5.27
C GLU A 291 -10.94 4.23 4.86
N GLU A 292 -11.96 4.56 4.05
CA GLU A 292 -12.92 3.59 3.54
C GLU A 292 -12.20 2.45 2.81
N PRO A 293 -12.39 1.19 3.22
CA PRO A 293 -11.70 0.08 2.60
C PRO A 293 -12.27 -0.19 1.21
N SER A 294 -11.39 -0.58 0.31
CA SER A 294 -11.75 -0.87 -1.09
C SER A 294 -12.62 -2.12 -1.28
N ALA A 295 -12.62 -3.01 -0.30
CA ALA A 295 -13.55 -4.12 -0.20
C ALA A 295 -13.62 -4.63 1.24
N TYR A 296 -14.60 -5.49 1.48
CA TYR A 296 -14.83 -6.20 2.72
C TYR A 296 -14.77 -7.70 2.45
N ILE A 297 -14.07 -8.44 3.29
CA ILE A 297 -13.96 -9.90 3.24
C ILE A 297 -14.49 -10.49 4.54
N LEU A 298 -15.29 -11.55 4.43
CA LEU A 298 -15.77 -12.34 5.54
C LEU A 298 -15.34 -13.80 5.35
N VAL A 299 -14.70 -14.37 6.37
CA VAL A 299 -14.27 -15.77 6.43
C VAL A 299 -14.84 -16.41 7.71
N PRO A 300 -15.98 -17.11 7.62
CA PRO A 300 -16.47 -17.90 8.75
C PRO A 300 -15.63 -19.18 8.91
N PHE A 301 -15.41 -19.63 10.14
CA PHE A 301 -14.79 -20.93 10.43
C PHE A 301 -15.40 -21.56 11.67
N ASN A 302 -15.19 -22.87 11.85
CA ASN A 302 -15.56 -23.62 13.05
C ASN A 302 -14.54 -24.74 13.30
N ASP A 303 -14.92 -25.73 14.10
CA ASP A 303 -14.04 -26.79 14.59
C ASP A 303 -13.77 -27.85 13.51
N GLN A 304 -14.61 -27.91 12.47
CA GLN A 304 -14.56 -28.91 11.41
C GLN A 304 -14.01 -28.34 10.09
N GLU A 305 -14.39 -27.11 9.74
CA GLU A 305 -14.07 -26.52 8.45
C GLU A 305 -13.96 -24.99 8.45
N VAL A 306 -13.38 -24.47 7.36
CA VAL A 306 -13.44 -23.06 7.01
C VAL A 306 -14.55 -22.88 5.99
N GLY A 307 -15.53 -22.03 6.29
CA GLY A 307 -16.67 -21.78 5.42
C GLY A 307 -16.32 -20.94 4.19
N GLU A 308 -17.32 -20.70 3.35
CA GLU A 308 -17.13 -19.94 2.11
C GLU A 308 -16.72 -18.48 2.39
N LEU A 309 -15.61 -18.06 1.77
CA LEU A 309 -15.17 -16.66 1.79
C LEU A 309 -16.14 -15.80 0.98
N LYS A 310 -16.68 -14.76 1.63
CA LYS A 310 -17.52 -13.75 0.98
C LYS A 310 -16.73 -12.47 0.80
N ARG A 311 -16.79 -11.87 -0.39
CA ARG A 311 -16.15 -10.59 -0.72
C ARG A 311 -17.15 -9.67 -1.39
N THR A 312 -17.16 -8.40 -1.01
CA THR A 312 -17.96 -7.35 -1.65
C THR A 312 -17.28 -6.00 -1.49
N THR A 313 -17.51 -5.08 -2.43
CA THR A 313 -17.09 -3.68 -2.34
C THR A 313 -18.15 -2.79 -1.68
N ASP A 314 -19.37 -3.31 -1.48
CA ASP A 314 -20.51 -2.58 -0.91
C ASP A 314 -20.67 -2.89 0.58
N SER A 315 -20.59 -1.84 1.41
CA SER A 315 -20.70 -1.88 2.87
C SER A 315 -22.04 -2.46 3.34
N ASN A 316 -23.15 -2.14 2.67
CA ASN A 316 -24.49 -2.60 3.02
C ASN A 316 -24.68 -4.08 2.68
N ILE A 317 -24.17 -4.52 1.53
CA ILE A 317 -24.14 -5.95 1.17
C ILE A 317 -23.33 -6.72 2.21
N PHE A 318 -22.18 -6.19 2.63
CA PHE A 318 -21.36 -6.84 3.66
C PHE A 318 -22.09 -6.93 5.00
N LYS A 319 -22.71 -5.84 5.46
CA LYS A 319 -23.53 -5.81 6.67
C LYS A 319 -24.67 -6.83 6.62
N VAL A 320 -25.28 -7.07 5.45
CA VAL A 320 -26.25 -8.17 5.29
C VAL A 320 -25.57 -9.54 5.42
N GLN A 321 -24.43 -9.74 4.76
CA GLN A 321 -23.68 -11.01 4.78
C GLN A 321 -23.18 -11.39 6.18
N ILE A 322 -22.72 -10.44 6.99
CA ILE A 322 -22.27 -10.71 8.35
C ILE A 322 -23.46 -10.95 9.30
N ASN A 323 -24.59 -10.28 9.09
CA ASN A 323 -25.76 -10.42 9.95
C ASN A 323 -26.46 -11.78 9.82
N ILE A 324 -26.30 -12.47 8.69
CA ILE A 324 -26.86 -13.82 8.48
C ILE A 324 -26.02 -14.94 9.10
N ILE A 325 -24.79 -14.68 9.57
CA ILE A 325 -23.96 -15.71 10.23
C ILE A 325 -24.64 -16.16 11.51
N THR A 326 -24.65 -17.45 11.80
CA THR A 326 -25.15 -18.01 13.06
C THR A 326 -24.07 -18.85 13.71
N ALA A 327 -24.05 -18.86 15.04
CA ALA A 327 -23.24 -19.80 15.80
C ALA A 327 -23.99 -21.14 15.86
N ASP A 328 -23.36 -22.22 15.40
CA ASP A 328 -23.97 -23.56 15.38
C ASP A 328 -22.96 -24.67 15.68
N GLY A 329 -23.46 -25.90 15.79
CA GLY A 329 -22.65 -27.07 16.10
C GLY A 329 -22.33 -27.25 17.58
N SER A 330 -21.73 -28.41 17.88
CA SER A 330 -21.19 -28.78 19.18
C SER A 330 -19.78 -29.31 18.96
N GLY A 331 -18.78 -28.48 19.23
CA GLY A 331 -17.38 -28.79 18.95
C GLY A 331 -16.60 -29.29 20.17
N ASP A 332 -15.40 -29.79 19.91
CA ASP A 332 -14.33 -29.80 20.90
C ASP A 332 -13.82 -28.37 21.14
N THR A 333 -12.99 -28.17 22.15
CA THR A 333 -12.62 -26.82 22.59
C THR A 333 -11.71 -26.06 21.63
N ALA A 334 -11.26 -26.60 20.49
CA ALA A 334 -10.25 -25.97 19.61
C ALA A 334 -10.76 -25.83 18.17
N GLU A 335 -10.37 -24.76 17.47
CA GLU A 335 -11.03 -24.30 16.24
C GLU A 335 -10.06 -24.11 15.06
N MET A 336 -10.55 -24.11 13.81
CA MET A 336 -9.73 -23.97 12.59
C MET A 336 -9.31 -22.51 12.28
N SER A 337 -8.92 -21.76 13.31
CA SER A 337 -8.68 -20.32 13.23
C SER A 337 -7.49 -19.94 12.34
N LEU A 338 -6.41 -20.74 12.31
CA LEU A 338 -5.26 -20.45 11.45
C LEU A 338 -5.56 -20.72 9.97
N SER A 339 -6.39 -21.71 9.65
CA SER A 339 -6.85 -21.97 8.30
C SER A 339 -7.75 -20.84 7.79
N GLY A 340 -8.65 -20.33 8.65
CA GLY A 340 -9.46 -19.14 8.35
C GLY A 340 -8.58 -17.90 8.09
N LEU A 341 -7.58 -17.67 8.94
CA LEU A 341 -6.63 -16.57 8.79
C LEU A 341 -5.74 -16.72 7.54
N GLN A 342 -5.25 -17.94 7.25
CA GLN A 342 -4.50 -18.23 6.03
C GLN A 342 -5.31 -17.89 4.78
N LEU A 343 -6.59 -18.28 4.74
CA LEU A 343 -7.48 -17.98 3.62
C LEU A 343 -7.65 -16.46 3.46
N ALA A 344 -7.86 -15.73 4.55
CA ALA A 344 -7.95 -14.27 4.54
C ALA A 344 -6.66 -13.63 3.99
N LEU A 345 -5.50 -13.99 4.54
CA LEU A 345 -4.19 -13.46 4.10
C LEU A 345 -3.86 -13.79 2.64
N THR A 346 -4.35 -14.92 2.12
CA THR A 346 -4.12 -15.31 0.71
C THR A 346 -5.02 -14.55 -0.25
N ARG A 347 -6.16 -14.03 0.21
CA ARG A 347 -7.18 -13.36 -0.64
C ARG A 347 -7.28 -11.86 -0.40
N ALA A 348 -6.72 -11.37 0.69
CA ALA A 348 -6.61 -9.95 0.96
C ALA A 348 -5.40 -9.36 0.20
N PRO A 349 -5.53 -8.17 -0.38
CA PRO A 349 -4.38 -7.42 -0.89
C PRO A 349 -3.34 -7.15 0.22
N PRO A 350 -2.07 -6.94 -0.13
CA PRO A 350 -1.05 -6.53 0.84
C PRO A 350 -1.47 -5.27 1.64
N SER A 351 -0.99 -5.18 2.88
CA SER A 351 -1.32 -4.11 3.83
C SER A 351 -2.82 -4.00 4.14
N SER A 352 -3.51 -5.14 4.17
CA SER A 352 -4.90 -5.22 4.63
C SER A 352 -4.98 -5.33 6.15
N GLU A 353 -6.16 -5.02 6.67
CA GLU A 353 -6.47 -5.16 8.08
C GLU A 353 -7.39 -6.36 8.29
N ILE A 354 -7.01 -7.22 9.24
CA ILE A 354 -7.68 -8.49 9.48
C ILE A 354 -8.05 -8.60 10.97
N PHE A 355 -9.33 -8.82 11.25
CA PHE A 355 -9.85 -9.08 12.58
C PHE A 355 -10.21 -10.56 12.71
N VAL A 356 -9.65 -11.23 13.71
CA VAL A 356 -9.94 -12.64 14.02
C VAL A 356 -10.74 -12.71 15.33
N PHE A 357 -11.90 -13.34 15.31
CA PHE A 357 -12.77 -13.50 16.48
C PHE A 357 -12.90 -14.97 16.83
N THR A 358 -12.61 -15.35 18.08
CA THR A 358 -12.76 -16.74 18.57
C THR A 358 -12.80 -16.81 20.10
N ASP A 359 -13.46 -17.82 20.65
CA ASP A 359 -13.43 -18.13 22.09
C ASP A 359 -12.52 -19.33 22.44
N ALA A 360 -11.71 -19.79 21.48
CA ALA A 360 -10.98 -21.04 21.57
C ALA A 360 -9.54 -21.02 20.99
N PRO A 361 -8.66 -21.93 21.44
CA PRO A 361 -7.34 -22.16 20.85
C PRO A 361 -7.43 -22.70 19.41
N ALA A 362 -6.38 -22.47 18.63
CA ALA A 362 -6.25 -23.04 17.29
C ALA A 362 -6.06 -24.56 17.35
N LYS A 363 -6.86 -25.31 16.59
CA LYS A 363 -6.70 -26.75 16.33
C LYS A 363 -5.57 -27.03 15.34
N ASP A 364 -5.34 -26.09 14.44
CA ASP A 364 -4.47 -26.18 13.28
C ASP A 364 -3.10 -25.48 13.48
N VAL A 365 -2.54 -25.55 14.69
CA VAL A 365 -1.26 -24.93 15.10
C VAL A 365 -0.09 -25.25 14.16
N HIS A 366 -0.14 -26.38 13.45
CA HIS A 366 0.86 -26.75 12.42
C HIS A 366 0.98 -25.71 11.29
N LEU A 367 -0.03 -24.85 11.07
CA LEU A 367 -0.01 -23.77 10.09
C LEU A 367 0.74 -22.51 10.55
N ARG A 368 1.20 -22.45 11.81
CA ARG A 368 1.87 -21.28 12.39
C ARG A 368 2.94 -20.67 11.47
N SER A 369 3.89 -21.46 10.98
CA SER A 369 4.96 -20.96 10.11
C SER A 369 4.45 -20.43 8.77
N THR A 370 3.39 -21.03 8.21
CA THR A 370 2.76 -20.56 6.98
C THR A 370 2.08 -19.21 7.19
N VAL A 371 1.35 -19.07 8.29
CA VAL A 371 0.67 -17.81 8.65
C VAL A 371 1.68 -16.69 8.89
N ILE A 372 2.79 -16.96 9.60
CA ILE A 372 3.88 -15.98 9.78
C ILE A 372 4.42 -15.50 8.43
N ALA A 373 4.74 -16.42 7.52
CA ALA A 373 5.26 -16.06 6.19
C ALA A 373 4.25 -15.22 5.38
N LEU A 374 2.95 -15.50 5.51
CA LEU A 374 1.89 -14.71 4.86
C LEU A 374 1.74 -13.32 5.48
N ILE A 375 1.77 -13.20 6.81
CA ILE A 375 1.77 -11.90 7.50
C ILE A 375 2.97 -11.06 7.05
N GLU A 376 4.17 -11.64 7.06
CA GLU A 376 5.40 -10.93 6.69
C GLU A 376 5.45 -10.53 5.21
N SER A 377 4.94 -11.37 4.31
CA SER A 377 4.94 -11.08 2.87
C SER A 377 3.85 -10.09 2.46
N THR A 378 2.66 -10.20 3.05
CA THR A 378 1.55 -9.28 2.76
C THR A 378 1.66 -7.97 3.53
N LYS A 379 2.41 -7.91 4.63
CA LYS A 379 2.45 -6.76 5.55
C LYS A 379 1.06 -6.38 6.07
N SER A 380 0.17 -7.37 6.18
CA SER A 380 -1.18 -7.19 6.73
C SER A 380 -1.11 -7.17 8.26
N VAL A 381 -1.96 -6.33 8.87
CA VAL A 381 -2.06 -6.21 10.33
C VAL A 381 -3.18 -7.11 10.82
N VAL A 382 -2.90 -7.96 11.81
CA VAL A 382 -3.87 -8.95 12.33
C VAL A 382 -4.18 -8.66 13.79
N THR A 383 -5.44 -8.34 14.08
CA THR A 383 -5.93 -8.12 15.43
C THR A 383 -6.81 -9.31 15.85
N PHE A 384 -6.42 -9.97 16.94
CA PHE A 384 -7.15 -11.08 17.53
C PHE A 384 -8.03 -10.57 18.68
N LEU A 385 -9.31 -10.93 18.63
CA LEU A 385 -10.30 -10.67 19.66
C LEU A 385 -10.72 -12.01 20.24
N HIS A 386 -10.18 -12.31 21.41
CA HIS A 386 -10.38 -13.58 22.09
C HIS A 386 -11.37 -13.47 23.24
N PHE A 387 -12.39 -14.33 23.29
CA PHE A 387 -13.38 -14.37 24.37
C PHE A 387 -12.99 -15.33 25.50
N SER A 388 -12.82 -14.77 26.71
CA SER A 388 -12.20 -15.37 27.91
C SER A 388 -12.80 -16.67 28.49
N SER A 389 -13.79 -17.33 27.87
CA SER A 389 -14.52 -18.41 28.54
C SER A 389 -13.72 -19.71 28.69
N GLN A 390 -12.71 -20.01 27.83
CA GLN A 390 -12.15 -21.37 27.75
C GLN A 390 -10.65 -21.53 27.39
N LEU A 391 -9.87 -20.46 27.19
CA LEU A 391 -8.48 -20.62 26.74
C LEU A 391 -7.50 -21.05 27.85
N SER A 392 -6.69 -22.07 27.54
CA SER A 392 -5.47 -22.38 28.30
C SER A 392 -4.35 -21.37 27.98
N PRO A 393 -3.38 -21.13 28.88
CA PRO A 393 -2.30 -20.16 28.66
C PRO A 393 -1.56 -20.34 27.32
N ALA A 394 -1.31 -21.58 26.90
CA ALA A 394 -0.59 -21.90 25.66
C ALA A 394 -1.31 -21.48 24.37
N GLY A 395 -2.65 -21.42 24.37
CA GLY A 395 -3.41 -20.95 23.21
C GLY A 395 -3.42 -19.42 23.10
N ASN A 396 -3.24 -18.72 24.21
CA ASN A 396 -3.11 -17.26 24.24
C ASN A 396 -1.75 -16.80 23.67
N ASP A 397 -0.68 -17.56 23.92
CA ASP A 397 0.68 -17.25 23.43
C ASP A 397 0.77 -17.20 21.90
N LEU A 398 0.07 -18.11 21.20
CA LEU A 398 0.11 -18.18 19.73
C LEU A 398 -0.53 -16.96 19.06
N TYR A 399 -1.74 -16.59 19.48
CA TYR A 399 -2.41 -15.41 18.90
C TYR A 399 -1.69 -14.12 19.25
N GLN A 400 -1.12 -14.05 20.47
CA GLN A 400 -0.26 -12.94 20.86
C GLN A 400 0.97 -12.83 19.95
N GLU A 401 1.70 -13.93 19.72
CA GLU A 401 2.85 -13.93 18.82
C GLU A 401 2.48 -13.46 17.40
N LEU A 402 1.38 -13.99 16.83
CA LEU A 402 0.96 -13.62 15.48
C LEU A 402 0.53 -12.15 15.38
N ALA A 403 -0.15 -11.63 16.41
CA ALA A 403 -0.47 -10.21 16.51
C ALA A 403 0.81 -9.38 16.52
N GLU A 404 1.78 -9.73 17.37
CA GLU A 404 3.06 -9.04 17.51
C GLU A 404 3.83 -8.97 16.18
N ILE A 405 3.94 -10.10 15.46
CA ILE A 405 4.63 -10.18 14.16
C ILE A 405 3.94 -9.29 13.11
N SER A 406 2.61 -9.20 13.16
CA SER A 406 1.83 -8.38 12.23
C SER A 406 1.80 -6.88 12.59
N GLY A 407 2.27 -6.50 13.78
CA GLY A 407 2.06 -5.16 14.35
C GLY A 407 0.61 -4.90 14.79
N GLY A 408 -0.18 -5.95 14.97
CA GLY A 408 -1.55 -5.92 15.47
C GLY A 408 -1.62 -6.13 16.98
N GLN A 409 -2.81 -6.52 17.46
CA GLN A 409 -3.09 -6.68 18.89
C GLN A 409 -3.81 -8.01 19.19
N ALA A 410 -3.48 -8.64 20.32
CA ALA A 410 -4.22 -9.78 20.86
C ALA A 410 -4.95 -9.36 22.14
N ILE A 411 -6.27 -9.22 22.04
CA ILE A 411 -7.11 -8.60 23.07
C ILE A 411 -8.08 -9.62 23.65
N VAL A 412 -8.02 -9.79 24.96
CA VAL A 412 -8.95 -10.62 25.73
C VAL A 412 -10.18 -9.79 26.07
N VAL A 413 -11.34 -10.26 25.62
CA VAL A 413 -12.62 -9.56 25.72
C VAL A 413 -13.68 -10.44 26.38
N THR A 414 -14.69 -9.78 26.93
CA THR A 414 -15.92 -10.40 27.43
C THR A 414 -17.09 -9.73 26.73
N LYS A 415 -18.28 -10.32 26.83
CA LYS A 415 -19.52 -9.72 26.29
C LYS A 415 -19.73 -8.28 26.80
N ALA A 416 -19.42 -8.03 28.07
CA ALA A 416 -19.58 -6.71 28.69
C ALA A 416 -18.51 -5.71 28.26
N THR A 417 -17.30 -6.17 27.91
CA THR A 417 -16.17 -5.30 27.58
C THR A 417 -15.97 -5.10 26.08
N LEU A 418 -16.55 -5.94 25.21
CA LEU A 418 -16.44 -5.79 23.75
C LEU A 418 -16.91 -4.41 23.23
N PRO A 419 -18.01 -3.80 23.73
CA PRO A 419 -18.35 -2.44 23.31
C PRO A 419 -17.28 -1.40 23.69
N GLN A 420 -16.57 -1.59 24.80
CA GLN A 420 -15.52 -0.66 25.24
C GLN A 420 -14.25 -0.79 24.41
N VAL A 421 -13.94 -2.01 23.95
CA VAL A 421 -12.80 -2.28 23.06
C VAL A 421 -13.02 -1.70 21.67
N THR A 422 -14.29 -1.47 21.27
CA THR A 422 -14.64 -0.96 19.94
C THR A 422 -13.92 0.36 19.66
N ASP A 423 -13.96 1.32 20.59
CA ASP A 423 -13.27 2.60 20.36
C ASP A 423 -11.76 2.43 20.21
N ILE A 424 -11.17 1.49 20.98
CA ILE A 424 -9.73 1.21 20.92
C ILE A 424 -9.37 0.61 19.57
N ILE A 425 -10.19 -0.30 19.05
CA ILE A 425 -10.02 -0.88 17.72
C ILE A 425 -10.17 0.17 16.65
N VAL A 426 -11.21 1.01 16.71
CA VAL A 426 -11.41 2.06 15.71
C VAL A 426 -10.19 2.98 15.67
N ASP A 427 -9.66 3.38 16.83
CA ASP A 427 -8.45 4.19 16.94
C ASP A 427 -7.18 3.48 16.42
N SER A 428 -7.02 2.18 16.73
CA SER A 428 -5.87 1.39 16.29
C SER A 428 -5.95 0.94 14.83
N SER A 429 -7.16 0.95 14.25
CA SER A 429 -7.45 0.53 12.87
C SER A 429 -7.14 1.59 11.81
N THR A 430 -6.57 2.71 12.22
CA THR A 430 -6.16 3.82 11.36
C THR A 430 -4.98 3.35 10.50
N PRO A 431 -5.11 3.20 9.16
CA PRO A 431 -4.04 2.61 8.33
C PRO A 431 -2.81 3.52 8.18
N ALA A 432 -2.83 4.68 8.82
CA ALA A 432 -1.79 5.70 8.87
C ALA A 432 -1.14 5.71 10.25
N LEU A 433 -0.87 4.58 10.90
CA LEU A 433 -0.11 4.59 12.15
C LEU A 433 1.35 4.26 11.85
N VAL A 434 2.26 5.05 12.41
CA VAL A 434 3.70 4.79 12.44
C VAL A 434 4.05 4.26 13.82
N ASN A 435 4.75 3.14 13.84
CA ASN A 435 5.25 2.53 15.06
C ASN A 435 6.60 3.17 15.45
N ILE A 436 6.62 3.91 16.55
CA ILE A 436 7.81 4.57 17.11
C ILE A 436 8.63 3.57 17.94
N LEU A 437 7.94 2.69 18.67
CA LEU A 437 8.57 1.69 19.53
C LEU A 437 7.66 0.47 19.68
N GLN A 438 8.20 -0.70 19.35
CA GLN A 438 7.61 -1.99 19.70
C GLN A 438 8.56 -2.75 20.60
N ALA A 439 8.06 -3.29 21.71
CA ALA A 439 8.88 -4.06 22.63
C ALA A 439 8.07 -5.15 23.33
N VAL A 440 8.56 -6.39 23.21
CA VAL A 440 7.98 -7.57 23.87
C VAL A 440 8.90 -8.02 25.00
N ARG A 441 8.32 -8.47 26.12
CA ARG A 441 9.01 -9.16 27.22
C ARG A 441 8.31 -10.48 27.51
N ASN A 442 9.00 -11.56 27.17
CA ASN A 442 8.62 -12.93 27.46
C ASN A 442 9.79 -13.65 28.17
N PRO A 443 9.64 -14.07 29.45
CA PRO A 443 8.48 -13.80 30.31
C PRO A 443 8.43 -12.31 30.70
N GLY A 444 7.24 -11.84 31.10
CA GLY A 444 7.03 -10.48 31.58
C GLY A 444 7.91 -10.17 32.79
N ARG A 445 8.62 -9.04 32.75
CA ARG A 445 9.47 -8.56 33.85
C ARG A 445 9.39 -7.05 33.97
N PRO A 446 9.63 -6.48 35.17
CA PRO A 446 9.77 -5.04 35.30
C PRO A 446 10.83 -4.50 34.35
N ASP A 447 10.47 -3.50 33.56
CA ASP A 447 11.39 -2.87 32.62
C ASP A 447 11.03 -1.42 32.37
N ASN A 448 12.01 -0.66 31.91
CA ASN A 448 11.89 0.75 31.57
C ASN A 448 12.09 0.90 30.08
N PHE A 449 11.10 1.48 29.42
CA PHE A 449 11.14 1.76 28.00
C PHE A 449 11.27 3.26 27.78
N THR A 450 12.14 3.64 26.85
CA THR A 450 12.34 5.03 26.47
C THR A 450 12.15 5.22 24.98
N PHE A 451 11.59 6.36 24.60
CA PHE A 451 11.44 6.76 23.21
C PHE A 451 11.51 8.29 23.11
N THR A 452 11.97 8.79 21.95
CA THR A 452 12.11 10.22 21.72
C THR A 452 10.96 10.70 20.83
N VAL A 453 10.33 11.79 21.24
CA VAL A 453 9.26 12.46 20.49
C VAL A 453 9.84 13.75 19.92
N ASP A 454 9.79 13.92 18.60
CA ASP A 454 10.22 15.15 17.95
C ASP A 454 9.05 16.14 17.74
N PRO A 455 9.29 17.39 17.27
CA PRO A 455 8.23 18.39 17.08
C PRO A 455 7.19 18.07 16.01
N SER A 456 7.44 17.11 15.12
CA SER A 456 6.51 16.68 14.09
C SER A 456 5.47 15.72 14.63
N VAL A 457 5.81 14.88 15.61
CA VAL A 457 4.90 13.89 16.22
C VAL A 457 3.65 14.54 16.83
N ARG A 458 2.48 13.98 16.53
CA ARG A 458 1.16 14.42 17.04
C ARG A 458 0.34 13.20 17.47
N ASN A 459 -0.51 13.35 18.47
CA ASN A 459 -1.51 12.34 18.89
C ASN A 459 -0.91 10.96 19.23
N LEU A 460 0.15 10.97 20.04
CA LEU A 460 0.85 9.77 20.47
C LEU A 460 -0.07 8.83 21.28
N THR A 461 -0.17 7.58 20.86
CA THR A 461 -0.96 6.53 21.52
C THR A 461 -0.08 5.34 21.86
N VAL A 462 -0.15 4.87 23.11
CA VAL A 462 0.57 3.70 23.58
C VAL A 462 -0.43 2.57 23.82
N TYR A 463 -0.17 1.41 23.24
CA TYR A 463 -0.88 0.17 23.51
C TYR A 463 0.01 -0.73 24.36
N LEU A 464 -0.51 -1.18 25.49
CA LEU A 464 0.18 -2.04 26.45
C LEU A 464 -0.69 -3.26 26.70
N THR A 465 -0.23 -4.44 26.32
CA THR A 465 -0.92 -5.71 26.60
C THR A 465 -0.17 -6.51 27.67
N GLY A 466 -0.93 -7.07 28.62
CA GLY A 466 -0.41 -7.93 29.67
C GLY A 466 -1.36 -7.99 30.89
N SER A 467 -1.21 -9.01 31.73
CA SER A 467 -2.04 -9.18 32.94
C SER A 467 -1.28 -9.95 34.05
N PRO A 468 -1.22 -9.46 35.31
CA PRO A 468 -1.55 -8.13 35.75
C PRO A 468 -0.50 -7.11 35.28
N LEU A 469 -0.94 -5.95 34.79
CA LEU A 469 -0.06 -4.90 34.28
C LEU A 469 -0.27 -3.59 35.04
N THR A 470 0.81 -3.01 35.56
CA THR A 470 0.84 -1.64 36.09
C THR A 470 1.96 -0.87 35.41
N PHE A 471 1.79 0.43 35.23
CA PHE A 471 2.83 1.27 34.64
C PHE A 471 2.83 2.69 35.20
N SER A 472 3.95 3.39 34.99
CA SER A 472 4.08 4.82 35.24
C SER A 472 4.69 5.52 34.02
N LEU A 473 4.07 6.63 33.63
CA LEU A 473 4.49 7.50 32.55
C LEU A 473 5.38 8.60 33.13
N HIS A 474 6.48 8.92 32.46
CA HIS A 474 7.38 10.01 32.80
C HIS A 474 7.62 10.86 31.56
N SER A 475 7.28 12.13 31.67
CA SER A 475 7.43 13.11 30.59
C SER A 475 8.87 13.66 30.50
N PRO A 476 9.23 14.29 29.37
CA PRO A 476 10.52 14.97 29.21
C PRO A 476 10.77 16.08 30.23
N THR A 477 9.72 16.62 30.84
CA THR A 477 9.79 17.69 31.86
C THR A 477 9.86 17.16 33.29
N GLY A 478 9.89 15.84 33.48
CA GLY A 478 10.00 15.18 34.79
C GLY A 478 8.67 15.02 35.54
N VAL A 479 7.55 15.38 34.93
CA VAL A 479 6.21 15.05 35.47
C VAL A 479 5.96 13.55 35.30
N SER A 480 5.29 12.93 36.27
CA SER A 480 4.91 11.51 36.23
C SER A 480 3.41 11.29 36.44
N GLN A 481 2.87 10.23 35.83
CA GLN A 481 1.47 9.78 35.99
C GLN A 481 1.43 8.26 36.15
N SER A 482 0.66 7.78 37.13
CA SER A 482 0.43 6.34 37.34
C SER A 482 -0.73 5.84 36.47
N SER A 483 -0.66 4.57 36.07
CA SER A 483 -1.74 3.82 35.41
C SER A 483 -3.09 3.84 36.15
N ALA A 484 -3.10 4.13 37.46
CA ALA A 484 -4.34 4.29 38.23
C ALA A 484 -5.09 5.62 37.95
N VAL A 485 -4.45 6.59 37.31
CA VAL A 485 -5.04 7.89 36.96
C VAL A 485 -5.55 7.81 35.53
N THR A 486 -6.87 7.68 35.37
CA THR A 486 -7.52 7.53 34.06
C THR A 486 -7.43 8.77 33.19
N ASP A 487 -7.53 9.96 33.78
CA ASP A 487 -7.31 11.24 33.10
C ASP A 487 -6.38 12.09 33.94
N GLY A 488 -5.16 12.29 33.46
CA GLY A 488 -4.11 13.00 34.18
C GLY A 488 -3.38 14.02 33.31
N SER A 489 -2.33 14.61 33.88
CA SER A 489 -1.55 15.66 33.22
C SER A 489 -0.77 15.15 32.00
N LEU A 490 -0.43 13.86 31.94
CA LEU A 490 0.34 13.26 30.86
C LEU A 490 -0.52 12.57 29.80
N GLY A 491 -1.81 12.35 30.07
CA GLY A 491 -2.72 11.73 29.10
C GLY A 491 -3.89 11.02 29.75
N SER A 492 -4.68 10.36 28.89
CA SER A 492 -5.82 9.54 29.28
C SER A 492 -5.50 8.04 29.12
N VAL A 493 -5.85 7.22 30.11
CA VAL A 493 -5.66 5.76 30.14
C VAL A 493 -7.04 5.08 30.06
N LYS A 494 -7.21 4.19 29.09
CA LYS A 494 -8.38 3.33 28.93
C LYS A 494 -7.96 1.87 28.99
N ALA A 495 -8.47 1.12 29.96
CA ALA A 495 -8.16 -0.29 30.16
C ALA A 495 -9.35 -1.18 29.76
N VAL A 496 -9.10 -2.21 28.95
CA VAL A 496 -10.08 -3.21 28.53
C VAL A 496 -9.43 -4.58 28.50
N GLY A 497 -9.85 -5.48 29.40
CA GLY A 497 -9.26 -6.82 29.50
C GLY A 497 -7.78 -6.78 29.85
N ASN A 498 -6.95 -7.38 29.00
CA ASN A 498 -5.49 -7.36 29.10
C ASN A 498 -4.84 -6.13 28.41
N LEU A 499 -5.62 -5.23 27.79
CA LEU A 499 -5.12 -4.09 27.02
C LEU A 499 -5.29 -2.78 27.79
N ASN A 500 -4.24 -1.96 27.81
CA ASN A 500 -4.27 -0.56 28.23
C ASN A 500 -3.90 0.31 27.03
N MET A 501 -4.81 1.20 26.63
CA MET A 501 -4.56 2.25 25.65
C MET A 501 -4.32 3.58 26.38
N VAL A 502 -3.19 4.22 26.09
CA VAL A 502 -2.80 5.51 26.67
C VAL A 502 -2.68 6.54 25.57
N ARG A 503 -3.54 7.55 25.56
CA ARG A 503 -3.39 8.73 24.68
C ARG A 503 -2.58 9.79 25.42
N LEU A 504 -1.36 10.06 24.94
CA LEU A 504 -0.42 10.95 25.60
C LEU A 504 -0.62 12.41 25.18
N ASN A 505 -0.56 13.31 26.16
CA ASN A 505 -0.44 14.74 25.93
C ASN A 505 0.97 15.02 25.39
N THR A 506 1.09 15.07 24.06
CA THR A 506 2.37 15.03 23.37
C THR A 506 3.28 16.21 23.78
N GLN A 507 4.48 15.88 24.26
CA GLN A 507 5.56 16.82 24.56
C GLN A 507 6.81 16.37 23.82
N THR A 508 7.52 17.30 23.17
CA THR A 508 8.79 17.00 22.52
C THR A 508 9.85 16.65 23.56
N GLY A 509 10.63 15.60 23.31
CA GLY A 509 11.73 15.15 24.16
C GLY A 509 11.70 13.66 24.48
N LEU A 510 12.51 13.25 25.45
CA LEU A 510 12.64 11.87 25.89
C LEU A 510 11.50 11.50 26.85
N TRP A 511 10.70 10.50 26.48
CA TRP A 511 9.70 9.90 27.34
C TRP A 511 10.22 8.60 27.95
N GLU A 512 9.76 8.28 29.15
CA GLU A 512 10.02 7.01 29.82
C GLU A 512 8.69 6.39 30.29
N ILE A 513 8.50 5.10 30.01
CA ILE A 513 7.40 4.29 30.53
C ILE A 513 8.02 3.17 31.36
N ARG A 514 7.71 3.14 32.66
CA ARG A 514 8.13 2.03 33.52
C ARG A 514 6.97 1.08 33.68
N VAL A 515 7.17 -0.15 33.25
CA VAL A 515 6.15 -1.19 33.31
C VAL A 515 6.53 -2.18 34.40
N THR A 516 5.57 -2.50 35.25
CA THR A 516 5.68 -3.49 36.30
C THR A 516 4.61 -4.56 36.06
N SER A 517 5.08 -5.74 35.66
CA SER A 517 4.32 -6.98 35.73
C SER A 517 4.77 -7.73 36.99
N THR A 518 3.85 -7.94 37.93
CA THR A 518 4.14 -8.65 39.19
C THR A 518 3.28 -9.90 39.29
N GLN A 519 3.90 -11.08 39.19
CA GLN A 519 3.37 -12.29 39.81
C GLN A 519 4.42 -12.91 40.75
N PRO A 520 3.99 -13.60 41.83
CA PRO A 520 4.91 -14.32 42.71
C PRO A 520 5.54 -15.51 41.96
N LEU A 521 6.84 -15.74 42.20
CA LEU A 521 7.70 -16.81 41.66
C LEU A 521 7.19 -18.28 41.82
N CYS A 522 5.95 -18.50 42.25
CA CYS A 522 5.40 -19.84 42.56
C CYS A 522 4.31 -20.34 41.61
N ASN A 523 3.84 -19.55 40.64
CA ASN A 523 2.94 -20.03 39.58
C ASN A 523 3.68 -19.98 38.24
N LEU A 524 3.70 -21.11 37.51
CA LEU A 524 4.25 -21.27 36.16
C LEU A 524 3.37 -20.57 35.10
N GLU A 525 2.87 -19.38 35.38
CA GLU A 525 2.07 -18.59 34.45
C GLU A 525 2.99 -17.58 33.74
N GLU A 526 3.40 -17.90 32.51
CA GLU A 526 4.18 -16.99 31.66
C GLU A 526 3.22 -15.95 31.06
N HIS A 527 3.19 -14.75 31.63
CA HIS A 527 2.43 -13.62 31.09
C HIS A 527 3.37 -12.67 30.37
N ASN A 528 3.11 -12.43 29.09
CA ASN A 528 3.91 -11.55 28.23
C ASN A 528 3.49 -10.08 28.38
N VAL A 529 4.45 -9.19 28.22
CA VAL A 529 4.19 -7.75 28.11
C VAL A 529 4.58 -7.30 26.70
N ASP A 530 3.61 -6.84 25.91
CA ASP A 530 3.88 -6.13 24.65
C ASP A 530 3.53 -4.65 24.81
N MET A 531 4.40 -3.80 24.28
CA MET A 531 4.22 -2.36 24.25
C MET A 531 4.45 -1.86 22.83
N GLN A 532 3.45 -1.16 22.30
CA GLN A 532 3.52 -0.46 21.02
C GLN A 532 3.24 1.02 21.24
N VAL A 533 4.16 1.88 20.79
CA VAL A 533 4.01 3.33 20.79
C VAL A 533 3.78 3.75 19.36
N ASN A 534 2.57 4.22 19.08
CA ASN A 534 2.13 4.57 17.75
C ASN A 534 1.80 6.05 17.68
N GLU A 535 2.10 6.67 16.55
CA GLU A 535 1.54 7.96 16.17
C GLU A 535 0.75 7.78 14.87
N PRO A 536 -0.31 8.57 14.64
CA PRO A 536 -0.74 8.82 13.28
C PRO A 536 0.47 9.32 12.50
N GLU A 537 0.75 8.70 11.35
CA GLU A 537 1.70 9.11 10.34
C GLU A 537 1.52 10.61 10.14
N VAL A 538 2.39 11.38 10.81
CA VAL A 538 2.42 12.82 10.63
C VAL A 538 3.10 13.04 9.30
N ILE A 539 2.43 13.83 8.52
CA ILE A 539 2.76 14.11 7.14
C ILE A 539 3.59 15.37 7.06
#